data_AF-A0A920W4E7-F1
#
_entry.id   AF-A0A920W4E7-F1
#
_cell.length_a   1.000
_cell.length_b   1.000
_cell.length_c   1.000
_cell.angle_alpha   90.00
_cell.angle_beta   90.00
_cell.angle_gamma   90.00
#
_symmetry.space_group_name_H-M   'P 1'
#
loop_
_entity.id
_entity.type
_entity.pdbx_description
1 polymer ?
#
loop_
_entity_poly.entity_id
_entity_poly.type
_entity_poly.pdbx_seq_one_letter_code
_entity_poly.pdbx_strand_id
1 'polypeptide(L)'
;MGFGVPFGTWFRTDLREYLSDLLLVGRPLCADYLSLDYVRQLVTRHLNGQADLGLQLWSILCFERWLRILPDWYRNPTVAVNGGSVIR
;
A
#
# COMPACT_ATOMS: atom_id res chain seq x y z
N MET A 1 -27.01 -11.73 5.92
CA MET A 1 -26.61 -11.36 4.55
C MET A 1 -26.18 -9.90 4.58
N GLY A 2 -24.88 -9.65 4.75
CA GLY A 2 -24.33 -8.28 4.71
C GLY A 2 -24.01 -7.88 3.28
N PHE A 3 -24.28 -6.62 2.92
CA PHE A 3 -23.87 -6.08 1.63
C PHE A 3 -22.33 -6.06 1.58
N GLY A 4 -21.75 -6.95 0.78
CA GLY A 4 -20.31 -6.94 0.52
C GLY A 4 -19.93 -5.63 -0.16
N VAL A 5 -18.84 -5.01 0.28
CA VAL A 5 -18.34 -3.78 -0.36
C VAL A 5 -17.87 -4.13 -1.77
N PRO A 6 -18.37 -3.47 -2.83
CA PRO A 6 -18.09 -3.85 -4.21
C PRO A 6 -16.75 -3.25 -4.69
N PHE A 7 -15.67 -3.52 -3.96
CA PHE A 7 -14.33 -3.00 -4.26
C PHE A 7 -13.91 -3.28 -5.71
N GLY A 8 -14.23 -4.47 -6.22
CA GLY A 8 -13.88 -4.83 -7.57
C GLY A 8 -14.54 -3.94 -8.64
N THR A 9 -15.77 -3.48 -8.41
CA THR A 9 -16.43 -2.53 -9.32
C THR A 9 -15.86 -1.14 -9.13
N TRP A 10 -15.80 -0.65 -7.89
CA TRP A 10 -15.32 0.70 -7.60
C TRP A 10 -13.91 0.95 -8.10
N PHE A 11 -12.98 -0.01 -7.94
CA PHE A 11 -11.62 0.16 -8.44
C PHE A 11 -11.49 0.12 -9.96
N ARG A 12 -12.48 -0.41 -10.68
CA ARG A 12 -12.54 -0.34 -12.14
C ARG A 12 -13.25 0.91 -12.65
N THR A 13 -14.08 1.54 -11.80
CA THR A 13 -14.85 2.75 -12.12
C THR A 13 -14.41 3.92 -11.25
N ASP A 14 -15.16 4.22 -10.19
CA ASP A 14 -15.17 5.50 -9.46
C ASP A 14 -13.87 5.74 -8.69
N LEU A 15 -13.16 4.68 -8.31
CA LEU A 15 -11.89 4.73 -7.57
C LEU A 15 -10.68 4.34 -8.44
N ARG A 16 -10.85 4.20 -9.76
CA ARG A 16 -9.78 3.77 -10.66
C ARG A 16 -8.60 4.73 -10.66
N GLU A 17 -8.87 6.02 -10.80
CA GLU A 17 -7.84 7.07 -10.81
C GLU A 17 -7.14 7.14 -9.46
N TYR A 18 -7.91 7.15 -8.37
CA TYR A 18 -7.35 7.15 -7.01
C TYR A 18 -6.43 5.96 -6.73
N LEU A 19 -6.82 4.74 -7.13
CA LEU A 19 -5.98 3.55 -7.03
C LEU A 19 -4.69 3.69 -7.86
N SER A 20 -4.81 4.21 -9.08
CA SER A 20 -3.71 4.36 -10.03
C SER A 20 -2.70 5.42 -9.57
N ASP A 21 -3.18 6.55 -9.07
CA ASP A 21 -2.32 7.63 -8.57
C ASP A 21 -1.50 7.17 -7.37
N LEU A 22 -2.14 6.43 -6.46
CA LEU A 22 -1.52 5.97 -5.22
C LEU A 22 -0.50 4.84 -5.46
N LEU A 23 -0.83 3.87 -6.33
CA LEU A 23 -0.04 2.64 -6.50
C LEU A 23 0.81 2.58 -7.78
N LEU A 24 0.51 3.37 -8.81
CA LEU A 24 1.19 3.30 -10.12
C LEU A 24 2.04 4.53 -10.44
N VAL A 25 1.49 5.73 -10.24
CA VAL A 25 2.10 7.00 -10.71
C VAL A 25 3.05 7.61 -9.69
N GLY A 26 2.73 7.50 -8.40
CA GLY A 26 3.54 8.06 -7.32
C GLY A 26 4.80 7.26 -6.97
N ARG A 27 5.46 7.68 -5.87
CA ARG A 27 6.42 6.86 -5.12
C ARG A 27 5.69 6.24 -3.93
N PRO A 28 5.00 5.10 -4.13
CA PRO A 28 4.30 4.42 -3.03
C PRO A 28 5.29 4.07 -1.93
N LEU A 29 4.92 4.34 -0.68
CA LEU A 29 5.75 4.02 0.49
C LEU A 29 5.77 2.51 0.74
N CYS A 30 4.75 1.78 0.28
CA CYS A 30 4.71 0.33 0.35
C CYS A 30 5.80 -0.34 -0.50
N ALA A 31 6.49 0.40 -1.38
CA ALA A 31 7.64 -0.07 -2.16
C ALA A 31 8.79 -0.63 -1.30
N ASP A 32 8.94 -0.14 -0.07
CA ASP A 32 9.97 -0.61 0.86
C ASP A 32 9.65 -2.01 1.43
N TYR A 33 8.41 -2.48 1.24
CA TYR A 33 7.89 -3.73 1.83
C TYR A 33 7.34 -4.71 0.79
N LEU A 34 6.88 -4.20 -0.37
CA LEU A 34 6.22 -4.97 -1.42
C LEU A 34 6.96 -4.78 -2.75
N SER A 35 6.97 -5.83 -3.57
CA SER A 35 7.44 -5.71 -4.96
C SER A 35 6.48 -4.82 -5.76
N LEU A 36 6.95 -3.64 -6.17
CA LEU A 36 6.15 -2.73 -7.00
C LEU A 36 5.79 -3.33 -8.34
N ASP A 37 6.66 -4.15 -8.92
CA ASP A 37 6.35 -4.85 -10.17
C ASP A 37 5.13 -5.77 -9.97
N TYR A 38 5.14 -6.55 -8.89
CA TYR A 38 4.02 -7.43 -8.56
C TYR A 38 2.74 -6.66 -8.26
N VAL A 39 2.81 -5.56 -7.49
CA VAL A 39 1.65 -4.69 -7.23
C VAL A 39 1.08 -4.12 -8.52
N ARG A 40 1.93 -3.65 -9.44
CA ARG A 40 1.50 -3.15 -10.77
C ARG A 40 0.80 -4.24 -11.56
N GLN A 41 1.33 -5.46 -11.58
CA GLN A 41 0.67 -6.60 -12.23
C GLN A 41 -0.71 -6.88 -11.64
N LEU A 42 -0.87 -6.84 -10.31
CA LEU A 42 -2.18 -7.02 -9.67
C LEU A 42 -3.17 -5.93 -10.10
N VAL A 43 -2.74 -4.66 -10.08
CA VAL A 43 -3.58 -3.54 -10.54
C VAL A 43 -3.98 -3.73 -12.00
N THR A 44 -3.03 -4.02 -12.90
CA THR A 44 -3.30 -4.23 -14.32
C THR A 44 -4.27 -5.39 -14.56
N ARG A 45 -4.05 -6.55 -13.91
CA ARG A 45 -4.95 -7.71 -14.03
C ARG A 45 -6.36 -7.38 -13.57
N HIS A 46 -6.49 -6.60 -12.50
CA HIS A 46 -7.78 -6.17 -11.99
C HIS A 46 -8.49 -5.19 -12.92
N LEU A 47 -7.80 -4.14 -13.35
CA LEU A 47 -8.35 -3.11 -14.22
C LEU A 47 -8.75 -3.65 -15.60
N ASN A 48 -8.01 -4.64 -16.11
CA ASN A 48 -8.33 -5.33 -17.35
C ASN A 48 -9.43 -6.40 -17.19
N GLY A 49 -9.99 -6.59 -15.99
CA GLY A 49 -11.03 -7.58 -15.73
C GLY A 49 -10.55 -9.04 -15.81
N GLN A 50 -9.23 -9.28 -15.77
CA GLN A 50 -8.66 -10.63 -15.83
C GLN A 50 -8.84 -11.40 -14.51
N ALA A 51 -9.01 -10.68 -13.39
CA ALA A 51 -9.34 -11.24 -12.09
C ALA A 51 -10.01 -10.19 -11.19
N ASP A 52 -10.92 -10.62 -10.31
CA ASP A 52 -11.40 -9.76 -9.22
C ASP A 52 -10.41 -9.82 -8.05
N LEU A 53 -9.56 -8.79 -7.98
CA LEU A 53 -8.52 -8.62 -6.96
C LEU A 53 -8.86 -7.44 -6.04
N GLY A 54 -10.13 -7.01 -6.02
CA GLY A 54 -10.56 -5.79 -5.33
C GLY A 54 -10.22 -5.80 -3.84
N LEU A 55 -10.42 -6.92 -3.15
CA LEU A 55 -10.08 -7.03 -1.72
C LEU A 55 -8.56 -6.93 -1.46
N GLN A 56 -7.75 -7.55 -2.32
CA GLN A 56 -6.28 -7.50 -2.19
C GLN A 56 -5.76 -6.09 -2.45
N LEU A 57 -6.28 -5.43 -3.48
CA LEU A 57 -5.95 -4.05 -3.79
C LEU A 57 -6.40 -3.09 -2.68
N TRP A 58 -7.55 -3.34 -2.06
CA TRP A 58 -7.99 -2.62 -0.87
C TRP A 58 -7.00 -2.76 0.29
N SER A 59 -6.52 -3.98 0.57
CA SER A 59 -5.51 -4.20 1.63
C SER A 59 -4.22 -3.44 1.36
N ILE A 60 -3.71 -3.45 0.13
CA ILE A 60 -2.50 -2.72 -0.26
C ILE A 60 -2.72 -1.21 -0.14
N LEU A 61 -3.88 -0.71 -0.55
CA LEU A 61 -4.23 0.70 -0.49
C LEU A 61 -4.35 1.19 0.96
N CYS A 62 -4.99 0.42 1.85
CA CYS A 62 -5.02 0.70 3.28
C CYS A 62 -3.62 0.75 3.87
N PHE A 63 -2.77 -0.21 3.51
CA PHE A 63 -1.39 -0.26 3.97
C PHE A 63 -0.59 0.97 3.54
N GLU A 64 -0.66 1.33 2.26
CA GLU A 64 -0.05 2.56 1.73
C GLU A 64 -0.55 3.80 2.46
N ARG A 65 -1.85 3.88 2.74
CA ARG A 65 -2.44 5.00 3.46
C ARG A 65 -1.94 5.08 4.90
N TRP A 66 -1.81 3.96 5.60
CA TRP A 66 -1.23 3.89 6.93
C TRP A 66 0.21 4.38 6.96
N LEU A 67 1.06 3.90 6.03
CA LEU A 67 2.43 4.39 5.91
C LEU A 67 2.46 5.92 5.74
N ARG A 68 1.55 6.51 4.97
CA ARG A 68 1.51 7.97 4.77
C ARG A 68 1.10 8.77 5.99
N ILE A 69 0.35 8.18 6.93
CA ILE A 69 -0.15 8.89 8.12
C ILE A 69 0.63 8.53 9.40
N LEU A 70 1.42 7.45 9.37
CA LEU A 70 2.23 7.07 10.53
C LEU A 70 3.26 8.18 10.84
N PRO A 71 3.57 8.43 12.12
CA PRO A 71 4.58 9.43 12.49
C PRO A 71 5.99 8.93 12.19
N ASP A 72 6.93 9.83 11.88
CA ASP A 72 8.25 9.52 11.31
C ASP A 72 9.13 8.50 12.09
N TRP A 73 8.79 8.14 13.33
CA TRP A 73 9.48 7.08 14.08
C TRP A 73 9.50 5.73 13.35
N TYR A 74 8.53 5.43 12.47
CA TYR A 74 8.56 4.16 11.71
C TYR A 74 9.59 4.15 10.58
N ARG A 75 10.01 5.34 10.08
CA ARG A 75 10.98 5.47 8.98
C ARG A 75 12.41 5.35 9.47
N ASN A 76 12.64 5.47 10.77
CA ASN A 76 13.96 5.46 11.35
C ASN A 76 13.97 4.50 12.54
N PRO A 77 14.06 3.16 12.30
CA PRO A 77 14.41 2.25 13.37
C PRO A 77 15.82 2.65 13.79
N THR A 78 15.91 3.27 14.96
CA THR A 78 17.13 3.80 15.55
C THR A 78 18.35 2.95 15.19
N VAL A 79 19.27 3.54 14.42
CA VAL A 79 20.70 3.31 14.64
C VAL A 79 21.01 3.88 16.03
N ALA A 80 20.55 3.19 17.07
CA ALA A 80 20.95 3.34 18.46
C ALA A 80 21.53 2.01 18.92
N VAL A 81 22.49 1.51 18.14
CA VAL A 81 23.47 0.53 18.61
C VAL A 81 24.83 1.13 18.33
N ASN A 82 25.28 1.95 19.27
CA ASN A 82 26.67 2.29 19.59
C ASN A 82 26.55 3.05 20.91
N GLY A 83 26.86 2.49 22.08
CA GLY A 83 28.13 1.85 22.40
C GLY A 83 28.81 2.74 23.44
N GLY A 84 28.69 2.38 24.71
CA GLY A 84 29.55 2.85 25.81
C GLY A 84 29.30 4.26 26.37
N SER A 85 28.69 4.34 27.54
CA SER A 85 29.35 4.92 28.73
C SER A 85 28.47 4.69 29.97
N VAL A 86 28.90 3.75 30.81
CA VAL A 86 28.51 3.74 32.23
C VAL A 86 29.21 4.94 32.84
N ILE A 87 28.46 6.00 33.16
CA ILE A 87 28.97 7.07 34.00
C ILE A 87 28.53 6.75 35.43
N ARG A 88 29.54 6.75 36.30
CA ARG A 88 29.55 6.43 37.73
C ARG A 88 28.56 7.24 38.55
#